data_AF-A0A2W2L0T1-F1
#
_entry.id   AF-A0A2W2L0T1-F1
#
_cell.length_a   1.000
_cell.length_b   1.000
_cell.length_c   1.000
_cell.angle_alpha   90.00
_cell.angle_beta   90.00
_cell.angle_gamma   90.00
#
_symmetry.space_group_name_H-M   'P 1'
#
loop_
_entity.id
_entity.type
_entity.pdbx_description
1 polymer ?
#
loop_
_entity_poly.entity_id
_entity_poly.type
_entity_poly.pdbx_seq_one_letter_code
_entity_poly.pdbx_strand_id
1 'polypeptide(L)'
;GAGGDTAASVGAPPRTSAAPTPSASPLGPARPDTEGQLLDGITFGQAVDGLKKCLVYNQSGSRSPSGFRADLGAAEDYRIILAMHSTGDSNAPGDGIYVVAVKERPTPARLICTIKGGKATGINASVGADDVLDTGPVMADINGGKLHRQSVLDHGNWKLPFRWGVIGTVKPSVARVTVTYGGVIRQAALDHGWFVASGVLDQQVTVAPRIKGYDADNKLVYDSDKDKSYEKRL
;
A
#
# COMPACT_ATOMS: atom_id res chain seq x y z
N GLY A 1 56.64 50.87 43.53
CA GLY A 1 55.49 51.80 43.59
C GLY A 1 54.94 51.97 42.19
N ALA A 2 53.60 52.09 42.09
CA ALA A 2 52.76 52.16 40.88
C ALA A 2 52.71 50.86 40.06
N GLY A 3 51.58 50.22 39.72
CA GLY A 3 50.18 50.65 39.65
C GLY A 3 49.76 50.67 38.18
N GLY A 4 48.91 49.73 37.73
CA GLY A 4 48.48 49.66 36.33
C GLY A 4 47.46 48.56 36.00
N ASP A 5 46.18 48.90 36.19
CA ASP A 5 44.96 48.55 35.44
C ASP A 5 44.58 47.10 35.09
N THR A 6 43.49 46.67 35.73
CA THR A 6 42.68 45.49 35.40
C THR A 6 41.47 45.93 34.58
N ALA A 7 41.29 45.41 33.36
CA ALA A 7 40.05 45.57 32.59
C ALA A 7 39.34 44.20 32.47
N ALA A 8 38.14 44.13 33.03
CA ALA A 8 37.29 42.94 33.05
C ALA A 8 36.60 42.69 31.70
N SER A 9 36.71 41.47 31.19
CA SER A 9 35.95 41.00 30.02
C SER A 9 34.57 40.53 30.44
N VAL A 10 33.52 41.16 29.91
CA VAL A 10 32.11 40.83 30.20
C VAL A 10 31.70 39.63 29.33
N GLY A 11 31.43 38.50 29.97
CA GLY A 11 30.94 37.29 29.31
C GLY A 11 29.47 37.41 28.89
N ALA A 12 29.16 37.03 27.64
CA ALA A 12 27.81 36.96 27.10
C ALA A 12 26.99 35.84 27.78
N PRO A 13 25.67 36.01 28.00
CA PRO A 13 24.84 35.00 28.62
C PRO A 13 24.62 33.79 27.68
N PRO A 14 24.49 32.56 28.23
CA PRO A 14 24.26 31.36 27.43
C PRO A 14 22.89 31.43 26.75
N ARG A 15 22.87 31.18 25.43
CA ARG A 15 21.63 31.02 24.66
C ARG A 15 20.95 29.73 25.10
N THR A 16 19.80 29.86 25.77
CA THR A 16 18.88 28.76 26.02
C THR A 16 18.43 28.17 24.70
N SER A 17 18.83 26.92 24.44
CA SER A 17 18.36 26.13 23.31
C SER A 17 16.87 25.86 23.50
N ALA A 18 16.03 26.38 22.59
CA ALA A 18 14.60 26.12 22.61
C ALA A 18 14.35 24.61 22.47
N ALA A 19 13.50 24.06 23.35
CA ALA A 19 13.02 22.70 23.26
C ALA A 19 12.25 22.51 21.94
N PRO A 20 12.42 21.41 21.20
CA PRO A 20 11.71 21.17 19.97
C PRO A 20 10.20 21.07 20.25
N THR A 21 9.42 21.90 19.56
CA THR A 21 7.96 21.85 19.57
C THR A 21 7.50 20.47 19.08
N PRO A 22 6.53 19.80 19.75
CA PRO A 22 6.00 18.54 19.27
C PRO A 22 5.41 18.72 17.87
N SER A 23 5.92 17.94 16.92
CA SER A 23 5.43 17.91 15.54
C SER A 23 3.96 17.46 15.56
N ALA A 24 3.07 18.30 15.04
CA ALA A 24 1.66 17.96 14.93
C ALA A 24 1.51 16.67 14.11
N SER A 25 0.73 15.70 14.63
CA SER A 25 0.35 14.52 13.86
C SER A 25 -0.26 14.97 12.52
N PRO A 26 0.16 14.39 11.38
CA PRO A 26 -0.34 14.81 10.09
C PRO A 26 -1.87 14.70 10.03
N LEU A 27 -2.54 15.72 9.47
CA LEU A 27 -4.00 15.81 9.33
C LEU A 27 -4.60 14.88 8.25
N GLY A 28 -4.01 13.71 8.04
CA GLY A 28 -4.42 12.80 6.97
C GLY A 28 -3.64 11.49 6.98
N PRO A 29 -3.94 10.59 6.03
CA PRO A 29 -3.28 9.30 5.95
C PRO A 29 -1.76 9.46 5.87
N ALA A 30 -1.04 8.46 6.35
CA ALA A 30 0.41 8.40 6.15
C ALA A 30 0.75 8.23 4.67
N ARG A 31 1.83 8.89 4.25
CA ARG A 31 2.40 8.76 2.90
C ARG A 31 3.05 7.39 2.72
N PRO A 32 3.08 6.82 1.50
CA PRO A 32 3.86 5.63 1.21
C PRO A 32 5.34 5.80 1.59
N ASP A 33 6.02 4.71 1.89
CA ASP A 33 7.44 4.72 2.25
C ASP A 33 8.34 5.19 1.11
N THR A 34 7.93 4.93 -0.13
CA THR A 34 8.68 5.30 -1.34
C THR A 34 7.79 6.00 -2.38
N GLU A 35 8.37 6.88 -3.20
CA GLU A 35 7.66 7.53 -4.31
C GLU A 35 7.17 6.51 -5.37
N GLY A 36 7.86 5.38 -5.51
CA GLY A 36 7.52 4.29 -6.44
C GLY A 36 6.19 3.58 -6.14
N GLN A 37 5.49 3.96 -5.08
CA GLN A 37 4.14 3.47 -4.74
C GLN A 37 3.03 4.39 -5.24
N LEU A 38 3.36 5.60 -5.73
CA LEU A 38 2.43 6.52 -6.40
C LEU A 38 2.75 6.54 -7.89
N LEU A 39 2.01 5.75 -8.66
CA LEU A 39 2.32 5.48 -10.06
C LEU A 39 1.57 6.41 -11.02
N ASP A 40 2.02 6.43 -12.28
CA ASP A 40 1.30 7.04 -13.39
C ASP A 40 1.01 8.55 -13.23
N GLY A 41 1.86 9.25 -12.46
CA GLY A 41 1.69 10.67 -12.16
C GLY A 41 0.59 10.96 -11.14
N ILE A 42 0.04 9.94 -10.48
CA ILE A 42 -0.93 10.11 -9.40
C ILE A 42 -0.23 10.73 -8.21
N THR A 43 -0.71 11.90 -7.80
CA THR A 43 -0.18 12.62 -6.64
C THR A 43 -0.70 12.01 -5.34
N PHE A 44 0.03 12.23 -4.24
CA PHE A 44 -0.45 11.84 -2.91
C PHE A 44 -1.81 12.47 -2.59
N GLY A 45 -2.02 13.74 -2.94
CA GLY A 45 -3.31 14.43 -2.73
C GLY A 45 -4.48 13.75 -3.45
N GLN A 46 -4.29 13.31 -4.69
CA GLN A 46 -5.29 12.54 -5.43
C GLN A 46 -5.57 11.19 -4.77
N ALA A 47 -4.54 10.49 -4.26
CA ALA A 47 -4.71 9.24 -3.55
C ALA A 47 -5.49 9.42 -2.24
N VAL A 48 -5.20 10.48 -1.47
CA VAL A 48 -5.94 10.83 -0.24
C VAL A 48 -7.40 11.16 -0.54
N ASP A 49 -7.67 11.97 -1.56
CA ASP A 49 -9.03 12.29 -1.98
C ASP A 49 -9.80 11.03 -2.40
N GLY A 50 -9.16 10.14 -3.16
CA GLY A 50 -9.70 8.82 -3.51
C GLY A 50 -10.06 7.98 -2.28
N LEU A 51 -9.15 7.88 -1.30
CA LEU A 51 -9.39 7.16 -0.04
C LEU A 51 -10.57 7.74 0.74
N LYS A 52 -10.64 9.07 0.89
CA LYS A 52 -11.76 9.74 1.58
C LYS A 52 -13.09 9.42 0.92
N LYS A 53 -13.16 9.54 -0.41
CA LYS A 53 -14.37 9.20 -1.19
C LYS A 53 -14.76 7.73 -1.05
N CYS A 54 -13.79 6.84 -0.96
CA CYS A 54 -13.99 5.41 -0.79
C CYS A 54 -14.59 5.07 0.58
N LEU A 55 -14.11 5.70 1.65
CA LEU A 55 -14.66 5.55 3.00
C LEU A 55 -16.10 6.09 3.07
N VAL A 56 -16.37 7.25 2.46
CA VAL A 56 -17.73 7.78 2.33
C VAL A 56 -18.63 6.83 1.53
N TYR A 57 -18.14 6.26 0.43
CA TYR A 57 -18.89 5.28 -0.37
C TYR A 57 -19.27 4.03 0.45
N ASN A 58 -18.35 3.52 1.28
CA ASN A 58 -18.64 2.42 2.19
C ASN A 58 -19.77 2.78 3.19
N GLN A 59 -19.80 4.01 3.67
CA GLN A 59 -20.85 4.50 4.56
C GLN A 59 -22.19 4.70 3.82
N SER A 60 -22.16 5.20 2.58
CA SER A 60 -23.36 5.67 1.85
C SER A 60 -24.10 4.64 1.00
N GLY A 61 -23.50 3.49 0.65
CA GLY A 61 -24.20 2.50 -0.18
C GLY A 61 -25.48 1.95 0.49
N SER A 62 -26.41 1.35 -0.25
CA SER A 62 -27.56 0.65 0.34
C SER A 62 -27.14 -0.61 1.10
N ARG A 63 -27.74 -0.86 2.28
CA ARG A 63 -27.45 -1.98 3.20
C ARG A 63 -27.26 -3.32 2.46
N SER A 64 -26.16 -4.01 2.72
CA SER A 64 -26.05 -5.44 2.39
C SER A 64 -27.12 -6.21 3.17
N PRO A 65 -27.72 -7.29 2.63
CA PRO A 65 -28.71 -8.12 3.33
C PRO A 65 -28.23 -8.65 4.70
N SER A 66 -26.92 -8.71 4.91
CA SER A 66 -26.29 -9.18 6.15
C SER A 66 -26.16 -8.13 7.28
N GLY A 67 -26.62 -6.88 7.08
CA GLY A 67 -26.79 -5.89 8.15
C GLY A 67 -25.52 -5.31 8.81
N PHE A 68 -24.36 -5.96 8.69
CA PHE A 68 -23.10 -5.47 9.26
C PHE A 68 -22.25 -4.80 8.17
N ARG A 69 -22.21 -3.46 8.19
CA ARG A 69 -21.07 -2.75 7.61
C ARG A 69 -20.06 -2.49 8.70
N ALA A 70 -18.84 -2.99 8.49
CA ALA A 70 -17.74 -2.59 9.33
C ALA A 70 -17.55 -1.08 9.18
N ASP A 71 -17.55 -0.36 10.29
CA ASP A 71 -16.98 0.98 10.31
C ASP A 71 -15.50 0.85 10.00
N LEU A 72 -15.11 1.40 8.85
CA LEU A 72 -13.73 1.38 8.38
C LEU A 72 -12.92 2.53 8.99
N GLY A 73 -13.51 3.38 9.83
CA GLY A 73 -12.82 4.49 10.48
C GLY A 73 -12.50 5.64 9.52
N ALA A 74 -11.57 6.49 9.93
CA ALA A 74 -11.25 7.74 9.25
C ALA A 74 -10.01 7.60 8.36
N ALA A 75 -9.85 8.50 7.38
CA ALA A 75 -8.76 8.39 6.40
C ALA A 75 -7.37 8.55 7.06
N GLU A 76 -7.28 9.34 8.13
CA GLU A 76 -6.10 9.56 8.94
C GLU A 76 -5.59 8.32 9.67
N ASP A 77 -6.44 7.30 9.87
CA ASP A 77 -6.03 6.04 10.47
C ASP A 77 -5.21 5.17 9.50
N TYR A 78 -5.21 5.51 8.22
CA TYR A 78 -4.63 4.71 7.16
C TYR A 78 -3.28 5.22 6.70
N ARG A 79 -2.51 4.31 6.12
CA ARG A 79 -1.36 4.56 5.27
C ARG A 79 -1.71 4.16 3.85
N ILE A 80 -1.44 5.04 2.88
CA ILE A 80 -1.55 4.68 1.47
C ILE A 80 -0.28 3.92 1.10
N ILE A 81 -0.42 2.73 0.51
CA ILE A 81 0.72 1.88 0.11
C ILE A 81 0.81 1.66 -1.40
N LEU A 82 -0.24 2.00 -2.16
CA LEU A 82 -0.23 1.97 -3.62
C LEU A 82 -1.30 2.92 -4.17
N ALA A 83 -0.97 3.68 -5.22
CA ALA A 83 -1.93 4.32 -6.09
C ALA A 83 -1.51 4.12 -7.55
N MET A 84 -2.41 3.63 -8.40
CA MET A 84 -2.10 3.33 -9.81
C MET A 84 -3.32 3.47 -10.71
N HIS A 85 -3.12 3.67 -12.02
CA HIS A 85 -4.24 3.61 -12.96
C HIS A 85 -4.86 2.20 -13.00
N SER A 86 -6.18 2.14 -13.10
CA SER A 86 -6.95 0.91 -13.27
C SER A 86 -7.56 0.89 -14.67
N THR A 87 -7.39 -0.23 -15.39
CA THR A 87 -8.02 -0.44 -16.69
C THR A 87 -9.36 -1.14 -16.52
N GLY A 88 -10.45 -0.56 -17.04
CA GLY A 88 -11.78 -1.15 -16.95
C GLY A 88 -11.93 -2.42 -17.78
N ASP A 89 -12.69 -3.39 -17.27
CA ASP A 89 -12.97 -4.68 -17.90
C ASP A 89 -14.45 -4.82 -18.29
N SER A 90 -14.89 -5.97 -18.80
CA SER A 90 -16.29 -6.17 -19.22
C SER A 90 -17.29 -6.16 -18.05
N ASN A 91 -16.85 -6.55 -16.85
CA ASN A 91 -17.65 -6.62 -15.64
C ASN A 91 -17.65 -5.29 -14.86
N ALA A 92 -16.58 -4.50 -14.98
CA ALA A 92 -16.40 -3.20 -14.37
C ALA A 92 -15.85 -2.18 -15.39
N PRO A 93 -16.64 -1.76 -16.38
CA PRO A 93 -16.17 -0.89 -17.46
C PRO A 93 -15.77 0.51 -16.98
N GLY A 94 -14.92 1.16 -17.78
CA GLY A 94 -14.38 2.49 -17.52
C GLY A 94 -13.09 2.47 -16.70
N ASP A 95 -12.10 3.21 -17.20
CA ASP A 95 -10.80 3.36 -16.55
C ASP A 95 -10.89 4.27 -15.31
N GLY A 96 -9.86 4.22 -14.47
CA GLY A 96 -9.85 4.93 -13.21
C GLY A 96 -8.54 4.81 -12.45
N ILE A 97 -8.64 4.86 -11.12
CA ILE A 97 -7.52 4.74 -10.20
C ILE A 97 -7.86 3.67 -9.16
N TYR A 98 -6.89 2.80 -8.88
CA TYR A 98 -6.86 2.02 -7.66
C TYR A 98 -6.07 2.77 -6.58
N VAL A 99 -6.65 2.89 -5.38
CA VAL A 99 -5.94 3.35 -4.18
C VAL A 99 -5.96 2.22 -3.17
N VAL A 100 -4.78 1.78 -2.73
CA VAL A 100 -4.62 0.78 -1.67
C VAL A 100 -4.16 1.47 -0.40
N ALA A 101 -4.89 1.22 0.68
CA ALA A 101 -4.59 1.77 1.98
C ALA A 101 -4.70 0.70 3.08
N VAL A 102 -3.83 0.78 4.07
CA VAL A 102 -3.77 -0.17 5.18
C VAL A 102 -3.78 0.57 6.51
N LYS A 103 -4.35 -0.04 7.54
CA LYS A 103 -4.22 0.41 8.92
C LYS A 103 -3.97 -0.77 9.83
N GLU A 104 -3.24 -0.55 10.90
CA GLU A 104 -2.93 -1.58 11.90
C GLU A 104 -3.85 -1.52 13.12
N ARG A 105 -4.37 -0.34 13.45
CA ARG A 105 -5.13 -0.08 14.68
C ARG A 105 -6.38 0.77 14.39
N PRO A 106 -7.40 0.74 15.27
CA PRO A 106 -7.56 -0.21 16.39
C PRO A 106 -7.82 -1.64 15.90
N THR A 107 -8.40 -1.76 14.70
CA THR A 107 -8.60 -3.04 14.01
C THR A 107 -7.83 -2.99 12.71
N PRO A 108 -6.95 -3.97 12.43
CA PRO A 108 -6.26 -4.05 11.15
C PRO A 108 -7.25 -4.05 9.99
N ALA A 109 -6.96 -3.29 8.94
CA ALA A 109 -7.76 -3.32 7.73
C ALA A 109 -6.93 -2.99 6.50
N ARG A 110 -7.29 -3.60 5.36
CA ARG A 110 -6.76 -3.28 4.04
C ARG A 110 -7.89 -2.92 3.11
N LEU A 111 -7.75 -1.82 2.38
CA LEU A 111 -8.70 -1.31 1.41
C LEU A 111 -8.08 -1.31 0.02
N ILE A 112 -8.85 -1.73 -0.98
CA ILE A 112 -8.60 -1.49 -2.40
C ILE A 112 -9.79 -0.70 -2.94
N CYS A 113 -9.59 0.60 -3.07
CA CYS A 113 -10.59 1.56 -3.52
C CYS A 113 -10.54 1.70 -5.03
N THR A 114 -11.70 1.73 -5.68
CA THR A 114 -11.85 1.97 -7.12
C THR A 114 -12.46 3.34 -7.35
N ILE A 115 -11.70 4.23 -7.98
CA ILE A 115 -12.10 5.61 -8.25
C ILE A 115 -12.24 5.81 -9.75
N LYS A 116 -13.42 6.19 -10.24
CA LYS A 116 -13.68 6.46 -11.66
C LYS A 116 -14.35 7.83 -11.81
N GLY A 117 -13.86 8.64 -12.76
CA GLY A 117 -14.37 10.01 -12.96
C GLY A 117 -14.37 10.86 -11.67
N GLY A 118 -13.37 10.66 -10.81
CA GLY A 118 -13.26 11.36 -9.53
C GLY A 118 -14.25 10.93 -8.45
N LYS A 119 -14.97 9.80 -8.63
CA LYS A 119 -15.91 9.24 -7.64
C LYS A 119 -15.51 7.82 -7.26
N ALA A 120 -15.72 7.45 -6.00
CA ALA A 120 -15.58 6.06 -5.59
C ALA A 120 -16.73 5.24 -6.15
N THR A 121 -16.39 4.15 -6.83
CA THR A 121 -17.36 3.23 -7.47
C THR A 121 -17.29 1.82 -6.91
N GLY A 122 -16.34 1.55 -6.01
CA GLY A 122 -16.20 0.25 -5.39
C GLY A 122 -15.12 0.24 -4.31
N ILE A 123 -15.28 -0.69 -3.38
CA ILE A 123 -14.33 -0.94 -2.29
C ILE A 123 -14.21 -2.45 -2.12
N ASN A 124 -12.97 -2.94 -2.02
CA ASN A 124 -12.68 -4.28 -1.51
C ASN A 124 -11.93 -4.10 -0.19
N ALA A 125 -12.53 -4.56 0.91
CA ALA A 125 -12.00 -4.39 2.26
C ALA A 125 -11.78 -5.75 2.92
N SER A 126 -10.63 -5.93 3.56
CA SER A 126 -10.41 -6.93 4.61
C SER A 126 -10.33 -6.21 5.96
N VAL A 127 -10.97 -6.76 6.98
CA VAL A 127 -10.97 -6.22 8.36
C VAL A 127 -10.67 -7.35 9.33
N GLY A 128 -9.80 -7.10 10.29
CA GLY A 128 -9.28 -8.09 11.21
C GLY A 128 -7.86 -8.53 10.84
N ALA A 129 -7.16 -9.13 11.79
CA ALA A 129 -5.90 -9.78 11.48
C ALA A 129 -6.21 -11.05 10.67
N ASP A 130 -5.75 -11.09 9.42
CA ASP A 130 -5.68 -12.34 8.63
C ASP A 130 -4.59 -13.28 9.18
N ASP A 131 -4.21 -13.12 10.46
CA ASP A 131 -3.30 -13.98 11.21
C ASP A 131 -3.98 -15.33 11.48
N VAL A 132 -4.13 -16.11 10.42
CA VAL A 132 -4.05 -17.56 10.57
C VAL A 132 -2.67 -17.80 11.17
N LEU A 133 -2.60 -18.38 12.37
CA LEU A 133 -1.41 -18.48 13.24
C LEU A 133 -0.17 -19.20 12.62
N ASP A 134 -0.21 -19.51 11.33
CA ASP A 134 0.82 -20.21 10.56
C ASP A 134 1.08 -19.56 9.17
N THR A 135 0.73 -18.29 9.01
CA THR A 135 1.07 -17.55 7.78
C THR A 135 2.59 -17.40 7.70
N GLY A 136 3.18 -17.81 6.57
CA GLY A 136 4.61 -17.78 6.34
C GLY A 136 5.22 -16.37 6.44
N PRO A 137 6.54 -16.22 6.27
CA PRO A 137 7.20 -14.92 6.40
C PRO A 137 6.75 -13.88 5.36
N VAL A 138 6.14 -14.31 4.26
CA VAL A 138 5.49 -13.47 3.26
C VAL A 138 4.12 -14.10 2.95
N MET A 139 3.08 -13.26 2.85
CA MET A 139 1.75 -13.69 2.45
C MET A 139 1.16 -12.70 1.44
N ALA A 140 0.83 -13.18 0.24
CA ALA A 140 0.11 -12.35 -0.73
C ALA A 140 -1.31 -12.04 -0.23
N ASP A 141 -1.81 -10.83 -0.50
CA ASP A 141 -3.20 -10.50 -0.19
C ASP A 141 -4.14 -11.34 -1.06
N ILE A 142 -4.98 -12.15 -0.42
CA ILE A 142 -5.91 -13.06 -1.10
C ILE A 142 -6.94 -12.32 -1.97
N ASN A 143 -7.23 -11.06 -1.65
CA ASN A 143 -8.12 -10.22 -2.44
C ASN A 143 -7.37 -9.31 -3.44
N GLY A 144 -6.05 -9.46 -3.53
CA GLY A 144 -5.17 -8.68 -4.40
C GLY A 144 -5.33 -9.01 -5.88
N GLY A 145 -6.10 -10.06 -6.21
CA GLY A 145 -6.46 -10.45 -7.58
C GLY A 145 -6.90 -9.27 -8.45
N LYS A 146 -7.68 -8.35 -7.88
CA LYS A 146 -8.19 -7.15 -8.56
C LYS A 146 -7.09 -6.24 -9.12
N LEU A 147 -5.87 -6.31 -8.56
CA LEU A 147 -4.75 -5.46 -8.95
C LEU A 147 -3.91 -6.08 -10.07
N HIS A 148 -3.94 -7.40 -10.28
CA HIS A 148 -3.09 -8.07 -11.27
C HIS A 148 -3.83 -8.93 -12.29
N ARG A 149 -5.15 -9.08 -12.15
CA ARG A 149 -6.03 -9.75 -13.10
C ARG A 149 -7.09 -8.75 -13.58
N GLN A 150 -7.16 -8.53 -14.89
CA GLN A 150 -8.14 -7.60 -15.44
C GLN A 150 -9.57 -8.14 -15.35
N SER A 151 -9.79 -9.42 -15.64
CA SER A 151 -11.14 -10.01 -15.61
C SER A 151 -11.08 -11.49 -15.32
N VAL A 152 -12.06 -11.96 -14.54
CA VAL A 152 -12.33 -13.39 -14.36
C VAL A 152 -13.13 -13.93 -15.54
N LEU A 153 -14.02 -13.10 -16.10
CA LEU A 153 -14.99 -13.48 -17.13
C LEU A 153 -14.42 -13.43 -18.54
N ASP A 154 -13.48 -12.53 -18.81
CA ASP A 154 -13.03 -12.28 -20.19
C ASP A 154 -12.00 -13.30 -20.69
N HIS A 155 -11.74 -14.38 -19.92
CA HIS A 155 -10.82 -15.48 -20.25
C HIS A 155 -9.49 -15.05 -20.87
N GLY A 156 -9.00 -13.85 -20.52
CA GLY A 156 -7.75 -13.33 -21.04
C GLY A 156 -7.84 -12.28 -22.15
N ASN A 157 -9.01 -11.80 -22.57
CA ASN A 157 -9.12 -10.65 -23.49
C ASN A 157 -8.72 -9.34 -22.79
N TRP A 158 -7.44 -9.20 -22.47
CA TRP A 158 -6.93 -8.09 -21.71
C TRP A 158 -6.68 -6.89 -22.62
N LYS A 159 -7.06 -5.72 -22.13
CA LYS A 159 -6.64 -4.44 -22.70
C LYS A 159 -5.20 -4.18 -22.28
N LEU A 160 -4.32 -4.14 -23.27
CA LEU A 160 -2.89 -3.90 -23.10
C LEU A 160 -2.54 -2.49 -23.61
N PRO A 161 -1.52 -1.81 -23.04
CA PRO A 161 -0.75 -2.23 -21.87
C PRO A 161 -1.60 -2.27 -20.59
N PHE A 162 -1.35 -3.26 -19.73
CA PHE A 162 -2.08 -3.46 -18.47
C PHE A 162 -1.21 -3.11 -17.27
N ARG A 163 -1.60 -2.08 -16.51
CA ARG A 163 -1.00 -1.71 -15.23
C ARG A 163 -1.42 -2.73 -14.16
N TRP A 164 -0.44 -3.37 -13.54
CA TRP A 164 -0.67 -4.34 -12.47
C TRP A 164 -0.02 -3.92 -11.15
N GLY A 165 -0.59 -4.43 -10.06
CA GLY A 165 -0.06 -4.34 -8.70
C GLY A 165 -0.20 -5.67 -7.96
N VAL A 166 0.71 -5.93 -7.04
CA VAL A 166 0.67 -7.05 -6.09
C VAL A 166 0.99 -6.49 -4.72
N ILE A 167 0.17 -6.83 -3.75
CA ILE A 167 0.34 -6.45 -2.36
C ILE A 167 0.26 -7.70 -1.48
N GLY A 168 0.81 -7.60 -0.28
CA GLY A 168 0.65 -8.60 0.76
C GLY A 168 1.43 -8.23 2.01
N THR A 169 1.39 -9.07 3.02
CA THR A 169 2.09 -8.84 4.29
C THR A 169 3.47 -9.49 4.29
N VAL A 170 4.38 -8.92 5.09
CA VAL A 170 5.72 -9.44 5.37
C VAL A 170 6.01 -9.39 6.86
N LYS A 171 6.66 -10.44 7.36
CA LYS A 171 7.21 -10.42 8.72
C LYS A 171 8.50 -9.59 8.75
N PRO A 172 8.86 -8.99 9.90
CA PRO A 172 10.09 -8.20 10.04
C PRO A 172 11.39 -8.96 9.71
N SER A 173 11.36 -10.30 9.73
CA SER A 173 12.51 -11.13 9.33
C SER A 173 12.81 -11.11 7.82
N VAL A 174 11.91 -10.57 6.99
CA VAL A 174 12.08 -10.48 5.53
C VAL A 174 12.71 -9.13 5.20
N ALA A 175 13.90 -9.16 4.59
CA ALA A 175 14.62 -7.96 4.18
C ALA A 175 14.34 -7.57 2.72
N ARG A 176 13.91 -8.53 1.88
CA ARG A 176 13.66 -8.27 0.45
C ARG A 176 12.56 -9.17 -0.09
N VAL A 177 11.67 -8.59 -0.90
CA VAL A 177 10.68 -9.32 -1.69
C VAL A 177 10.87 -9.01 -3.17
N THR A 178 10.77 -10.03 -4.01
CA THR A 178 10.76 -9.88 -5.47
C THR A 178 9.50 -10.50 -6.04
N VAL A 179 8.92 -9.83 -7.04
CA VAL A 179 7.75 -10.30 -7.78
C VAL A 179 8.11 -10.42 -9.24
N THR A 180 7.87 -11.60 -9.82
CA THR A 180 8.03 -11.86 -11.25
C THR A 180 6.67 -11.96 -11.90
N TYR A 181 6.41 -11.12 -12.91
CA TYR A 181 5.14 -11.17 -13.64
C TYR A 181 5.35 -10.80 -15.12
N GLY A 182 4.75 -11.57 -16.03
CA GLY A 182 5.00 -11.43 -17.48
C GLY A 182 6.45 -11.60 -17.91
N GLY A 183 7.23 -12.38 -17.17
CA GLY A 183 8.66 -12.59 -17.43
C GLY A 183 9.58 -11.50 -16.87
N VAL A 184 9.02 -10.47 -16.22
CA VAL A 184 9.79 -9.35 -15.68
C VAL A 184 9.83 -9.43 -14.16
N ILE A 185 11.04 -9.28 -13.58
CA ILE A 185 11.26 -9.25 -12.14
C ILE A 185 11.21 -7.79 -11.64
N ARG A 186 10.54 -7.58 -10.51
CA ARG A 186 10.48 -6.31 -9.78
C ARG A 186 10.80 -6.55 -8.31
N GLN A 187 11.61 -5.68 -7.72
CA GLN A 187 11.75 -5.62 -6.28
C GLN A 187 10.54 -4.88 -5.69
N ALA A 188 9.94 -5.44 -4.66
CA ALA A 188 8.83 -4.80 -3.95
C ALA A 188 9.35 -3.72 -3.00
N ALA A 189 8.59 -2.64 -2.83
CA ALA A 189 8.72 -1.77 -1.68
C ALA A 189 8.23 -2.51 -0.43
N LEU A 190 8.94 -2.39 0.69
CA LEU A 190 8.49 -2.90 1.99
C LEU A 190 8.03 -1.69 2.82
N ASP A 191 6.76 -1.66 3.18
CA ASP A 191 6.11 -0.51 3.79
C ASP A 191 5.25 -0.96 4.97
N HIS A 192 5.76 -0.78 6.19
CA HIS A 192 5.05 -1.04 7.45
C HIS A 192 4.37 -2.42 7.51
N GLY A 193 5.16 -3.49 7.35
CA GLY A 193 4.65 -4.87 7.38
C GLY A 193 3.93 -5.31 6.11
N TRP A 194 3.91 -4.47 5.06
CA TRP A 194 3.41 -4.82 3.72
C TRP A 194 4.53 -4.85 2.70
N PHE A 195 4.36 -5.65 1.65
CA PHE A 195 5.11 -5.51 0.41
C PHE A 195 4.20 -5.00 -0.70
N VAL A 196 4.75 -4.18 -1.60
CA VAL A 196 4.05 -3.67 -2.79
C VAL A 196 4.97 -3.77 -3.99
N ALA A 197 4.49 -4.43 -5.05
CA ALA A 197 5.15 -4.47 -6.35
C ALA A 197 4.15 -4.09 -7.44
N SER A 198 4.64 -3.48 -8.50
CA SER A 198 3.81 -3.05 -9.62
C SER A 198 4.60 -3.03 -10.92
N GLY A 199 3.88 -3.05 -12.03
CA GLY A 199 4.49 -3.00 -13.35
C GLY A 199 3.46 -2.81 -14.46
N VAL A 200 3.90 -3.00 -15.69
CA VAL A 200 3.06 -3.01 -16.88
C VAL A 200 3.24 -4.36 -17.55
N LEU A 201 2.16 -4.93 -18.05
CA LEU A 201 2.17 -6.04 -18.97
C LEU A 201 1.83 -5.54 -20.37
N ASP A 202 2.69 -5.86 -21.33
CA ASP A 202 2.47 -5.59 -22.75
C ASP A 202 1.95 -6.83 -23.50
N GLN A 203 1.73 -7.92 -22.76
CA GLN A 203 1.17 -9.17 -23.25
C GLN A 203 0.27 -9.78 -22.18
N GLN A 204 -0.72 -10.53 -22.64
CA GLN A 204 -1.55 -11.33 -21.76
C GLN A 204 -0.73 -12.48 -21.14
N VAL A 205 -1.04 -12.81 -19.88
CA VAL A 205 -0.42 -13.91 -19.15
C VAL A 205 -1.48 -14.84 -18.58
N THR A 206 -1.12 -16.09 -18.35
CA THR A 206 -2.01 -17.13 -17.78
C THR A 206 -1.53 -17.64 -16.42
N VAL A 207 -0.45 -17.08 -15.91
CA VAL A 207 0.17 -17.44 -14.63
C VAL A 207 -0.04 -16.28 -13.66
N ALA A 208 -0.23 -16.57 -12.38
CA ALA A 208 -0.22 -15.54 -11.35
C ALA A 208 1.21 -14.97 -11.16
N PRO A 209 1.35 -13.77 -10.58
CA PRO A 209 2.65 -13.23 -10.18
C PRO A 209 3.42 -14.23 -9.30
N ARG A 210 4.73 -14.39 -9.52
CA ARG A 210 5.56 -15.27 -8.68
C ARG A 210 6.27 -14.43 -7.63
N ILE A 211 6.13 -14.78 -6.37
CA ILE A 211 6.63 -14.00 -5.24
C ILE A 211 7.72 -14.79 -4.53
N LYS A 212 8.85 -14.12 -4.26
CA LYS A 212 9.94 -14.67 -3.46
C LYS A 212 10.34 -13.70 -2.36
N GLY A 213 10.48 -14.22 -1.14
CA GLY A 213 10.92 -13.47 0.03
C GLY A 213 12.30 -13.94 0.48
N TYR A 214 13.12 -12.99 0.92
CA TYR A 214 14.49 -13.22 1.35
C TYR A 214 14.74 -12.54 2.70
N ASP A 215 15.50 -13.20 3.57
CA ASP A 215 15.99 -12.60 4.82
C ASP A 215 17.19 -11.66 4.58
N ALA A 216 17.74 -11.12 5.67
CA ALA A 216 18.87 -10.19 5.65
C ALA A 216 20.17 -10.81 5.07
N ASP A 217 20.31 -12.13 5.14
CA ASP A 217 21.44 -12.88 4.60
C ASP A 217 21.23 -13.28 3.13
N ASN A 218 20.19 -12.74 2.48
CA ASN A 218 19.73 -13.11 1.14
C ASN A 218 19.31 -14.57 0.98
N LYS A 219 19.04 -15.28 2.07
CA LYS A 219 18.51 -16.64 2.00
C LYS A 219 17.02 -16.58 1.66
N LEU A 220 16.60 -17.46 0.75
CA LEU A 220 15.20 -17.60 0.34
C LEU A 220 14.38 -18.16 1.51
N VAL A 221 13.41 -17.39 1.99
CA VAL A 221 12.51 -17.77 3.11
C VAL A 221 11.06 -17.96 2.67
N TYR A 222 10.70 -17.48 1.48
CA TYR A 222 9.39 -17.72 0.88
C TYR A 222 9.50 -17.87 -0.64
N ASP A 223 8.71 -18.80 -1.19
CA ASP A 223 8.60 -19.02 -2.63
C ASP A 223 7.16 -19.45 -2.97
N SER A 224 6.44 -18.58 -3.68
CA SER A 224 5.05 -18.81 -4.08
C SER A 224 4.86 -20.06 -4.95
N ASP A 225 5.91 -20.52 -5.62
CA ASP A 225 5.83 -21.73 -6.44
C ASP A 225 5.74 -23.00 -5.60
N LYS A 226 6.26 -22.93 -4.37
CA LYS A 226 6.27 -24.02 -3.38
C LYS A 226 5.09 -23.92 -2.40
N ASP A 227 4.45 -22.76 -2.32
CA ASP A 227 3.26 -22.52 -1.52
C ASP A 227 2.05 -23.23 -2.15
N LYS A 228 1.43 -24.15 -1.40
CA LYS A 228 0.26 -24.91 -1.86
C LYS A 228 -1.02 -24.08 -1.83
N SER A 229 -1.07 -23.06 -0.98
CA SER A 229 -2.22 -22.16 -0.83
C SER A 229 -2.21 -21.03 -1.86
N TYR A 230 -1.05 -20.77 -2.48
CA TYR A 230 -0.91 -19.73 -3.49
C TYR A 230 -1.46 -20.13 -4.85
N GLU A 231 -2.29 -19.25 -5.42
CA GLU A 231 -2.83 -19.36 -6.78
C GLU A 231 -1.68 -19.29 -7.80
N LYS A 232 -1.60 -20.28 -8.71
CA LYS A 232 -0.50 -20.36 -9.69
C LYS A 232 -0.93 -19.94 -11.10
N ARG A 233 -2.22 -19.85 -11.36
CA ARG A 233 -2.85 -19.64 -12.67
C ARG A 233 -3.98 -18.63 -12.53
N LEU A 234 -4.29 -17.91 -13.60
CA LEU A 234 -5.37 -16.94 -13.67
C LEU A 234 -6.61 -17.56 -14.30
#